data_AF-A0A7L4NCP8-F1
#
_entry.id   AF-A0A7L4NCP8-F1
#
_cell.length_a   1.000
_cell.length_b   1.000
_cell.length_c   1.000
_cell.angle_alpha   90.00
_cell.angle_beta   90.00
_cell.angle_gamma   90.00
#
_symmetry.space_group_name_H-M   'P 1'
#
loop_
_entity.id
_entity.type
_entity.pdbx_description
1 polymer ?
#
loop_
_entity_poly.entity_id
_entity_poly.type
_entity_poly.pdbx_seq_one_letter_code
_entity_poly.pdbx_strand_id
1 'polypeptide(L)'
;MRRGGPAALAACLAGALAVLAGSGAGPGAAGGGRRPPRSYGHLEGDVRWRRLFSATRFFLRIDGGGSVEGTRWRERPGSIVEIRSVRVGIVAIRAVHTGFYLAMNKQGRLYGS
;
A
#
# COMPACT_ATOMS: atom_id res chain seq x y z
N MET A 1 33.57 -20.20 42.47
CA MET A 1 33.42 -21.31 41.49
C MET A 1 33.48 -20.70 40.10
N ARG A 2 34.60 -20.90 39.41
CA ARG A 2 34.84 -20.37 38.06
C ARG A 2 34.28 -21.35 37.05
N ARG A 3 33.61 -20.85 36.00
CA ARG A 3 33.89 -21.13 34.56
C ARG A 3 32.62 -21.01 33.71
N GLY A 4 32.69 -20.09 32.76
CA GLY A 4 31.83 -19.98 31.59
C GLY A 4 32.54 -19.07 30.61
N GLY A 5 33.69 -19.53 30.11
CA GLY A 5 34.54 -18.78 29.19
C GLY A 5 34.05 -18.83 27.73
N PRO A 6 34.58 -17.95 26.87
CA PRO A 6 34.21 -17.75 25.47
C PRO A 6 35.03 -18.64 24.52
N ALA A 7 34.72 -18.58 23.21
CA ALA A 7 35.25 -19.38 22.08
C ALA A 7 34.45 -20.68 21.84
N ALA A 8 34.08 -21.08 20.63
CA ALA A 8 34.61 -20.84 19.30
C ALA A 8 33.43 -20.94 18.29
N LEU A 9 33.23 -20.08 17.30
CA LEU A 9 34.02 -19.95 16.07
C LEU A 9 34.49 -21.28 15.47
N ALA A 10 33.61 -21.94 14.70
CA ALA A 10 33.91 -22.85 13.58
C ALA A 10 32.55 -23.29 12.99
N ALA A 11 32.00 -22.78 11.88
CA ALA A 11 32.51 -22.74 10.51
C ALA A 11 33.10 -24.10 10.06
N CYS A 12 32.30 -24.89 9.33
CA CYS A 12 32.72 -25.84 8.29
C CYS A 12 31.43 -26.38 7.61
N LEU A 13 31.03 -25.85 6.46
CA LEU A 13 31.37 -26.36 5.11
C LEU A 13 30.80 -27.76 4.83
N ALA A 14 29.50 -27.83 4.52
CA ALA A 14 28.90 -28.98 3.85
C ALA A 14 27.89 -28.49 2.81
N GLY A 15 28.38 -28.25 1.58
CA GLY A 15 27.51 -27.80 0.49
C GLY A 15 28.23 -27.57 -0.83
N ALA A 16 29.31 -28.31 -1.09
CA ALA A 16 30.03 -28.25 -2.35
C ALA A 16 30.35 -29.67 -2.83
N LEU A 17 29.36 -30.35 -3.42
CA LEU A 17 29.51 -31.26 -4.58
C LEU A 17 28.16 -31.89 -4.92
N ALA A 18 27.39 -31.25 -5.80
CA ALA A 18 26.28 -31.92 -6.51
C ALA A 18 26.01 -31.19 -7.82
N VAL A 19 27.01 -31.17 -8.71
CA VAL A 19 26.84 -30.83 -10.11
C VAL A 19 27.51 -31.96 -10.89
N LEU A 20 26.69 -32.83 -11.53
CA LEU A 20 26.72 -33.11 -12.98
C LEU A 20 25.87 -34.35 -13.35
N ALA A 21 25.06 -34.16 -14.39
CA ALA A 21 24.44 -35.13 -15.31
C ALA A 21 23.10 -35.80 -14.91
N GLY A 22 22.06 -35.52 -15.70
CA GLY A 22 20.82 -36.30 -15.74
C GLY A 22 19.63 -35.55 -16.33
N SER A 23 19.52 -35.51 -17.67
CA SER A 23 18.42 -34.91 -18.43
C SER A 23 17.05 -35.47 -18.05
N GLY A 24 16.10 -34.56 -17.78
CA GLY A 24 14.67 -34.85 -17.69
C GLY A 24 13.88 -33.77 -18.41
N ALA A 25 13.81 -33.86 -19.74
CA ALA A 25 12.88 -33.08 -20.54
C ALA A 25 11.45 -33.59 -20.27
N GLY A 26 10.72 -32.87 -19.42
CA GLY A 26 9.27 -33.01 -19.28
C GLY A 26 8.55 -31.95 -20.14
N PRO A 27 7.58 -32.32 -21.00
CA PRO A 27 6.90 -31.38 -21.87
C PRO A 27 5.87 -30.60 -21.06
N GLY A 28 5.98 -29.27 -21.09
CA GLY A 28 5.06 -28.38 -20.41
C GLY A 28 5.31 -26.91 -20.74
N ALA A 29 5.78 -26.62 -21.95
CA ALA A 29 5.64 -25.29 -22.52
C ALA A 29 4.15 -25.01 -22.72
N ALA A 30 3.59 -24.10 -21.92
CA ALA A 30 2.55 -23.13 -22.29
C ALA A 30 1.83 -22.63 -21.03
N GLY A 31 2.54 -21.89 -20.20
CA GLY A 31 1.94 -20.96 -19.24
C GLY A 31 1.77 -19.56 -19.81
N GLY A 32 1.69 -19.41 -21.14
CA GLY A 32 1.31 -18.17 -21.84
C GLY A 32 -0.16 -17.78 -21.59
N GLY A 33 -0.66 -18.03 -20.39
CA GLY A 33 -1.94 -17.52 -19.93
C GLY A 33 -1.76 -16.06 -19.59
N ARG A 34 -1.90 -15.21 -20.60
CA ARG A 34 -2.16 -13.77 -20.42
C ARG A 34 -3.36 -13.70 -19.49
N ARG A 35 -3.10 -13.52 -18.19
CA ARG A 35 -4.13 -13.44 -17.16
C ARG A 35 -5.11 -12.39 -17.69
N PRO A 36 -6.39 -12.74 -17.91
CA PRO A 36 -7.31 -11.81 -18.54
C PRO A 36 -7.22 -10.49 -17.79
N PRO A 37 -7.20 -9.33 -18.50
CA PRO A 37 -7.18 -8.04 -17.85
C PRO A 37 -8.20 -8.08 -16.71
N ARG A 38 -7.74 -7.85 -15.48
CA ARG A 38 -8.63 -7.91 -14.32
C ARG A 38 -9.77 -6.94 -14.61
N SER A 39 -10.97 -7.45 -14.76
CA SER A 39 -12.16 -6.62 -14.91
C SER A 39 -12.31 -5.82 -13.62
N TYR A 40 -12.03 -4.53 -13.69
CA TYR A 40 -12.19 -3.61 -12.56
C TYR A 40 -13.58 -2.97 -12.53
N GLY A 41 -14.53 -3.44 -13.36
CA GLY A 41 -15.89 -2.89 -13.41
C GLY A 41 -16.60 -2.97 -12.05
N HIS A 42 -16.31 -4.00 -11.26
CA HIS A 42 -16.85 -4.15 -9.91
C HIS A 42 -16.34 -3.10 -8.91
N LEU A 43 -15.31 -2.31 -9.26
CA LEU A 43 -14.82 -1.23 -8.41
C LEU A 43 -15.63 0.05 -8.62
N GLU A 44 -16.34 0.21 -9.74
CA GLU A 44 -17.13 1.41 -9.99
C GLU A 44 -18.26 1.53 -8.97
N GLY A 45 -18.38 2.71 -8.35
CA GLY A 45 -19.35 2.95 -7.28
C GLY A 45 -18.95 2.37 -5.92
N ASP A 46 -17.85 1.61 -5.80
CA ASP A 46 -17.38 1.07 -4.53
C ASP A 46 -16.98 2.21 -3.56
N VAL A 47 -17.36 2.05 -2.29
CA VAL A 47 -17.20 3.05 -1.23
C VAL A 47 -16.42 2.44 -0.07
N ARG A 48 -15.31 3.09 0.31
CA ARG A 48 -14.42 2.58 1.36
C ARG A 48 -14.02 3.67 2.33
N TRP A 49 -14.20 3.42 3.62
CA TRP A 49 -13.70 4.31 4.67
C TRP A 49 -12.26 3.98 5.03
N ARG A 50 -11.37 4.98 4.92
CA ARG A 50 -9.93 4.84 5.04
C ARG A 50 -9.30 6.07 5.70
N ARG A 51 -8.04 5.96 6.07
CA ARG A 51 -7.17 7.09 6.39
C ARG A 51 -6.05 7.12 5.37
N LEU A 52 -5.80 8.28 4.75
CA LEU A 52 -4.72 8.43 3.78
C LEU A 52 -3.44 8.82 4.52
N PHE A 53 -2.49 7.90 4.58
CA PHE A 53 -1.19 8.13 5.21
C PHE A 53 -0.15 8.47 4.14
N SER A 54 0.42 9.66 4.24
CA SER A 54 1.47 10.15 3.35
C SER A 54 2.80 9.45 3.62
N ALA A 55 3.63 9.32 2.59
CA ALA A 55 5.03 8.93 2.72
C ALA A 55 5.82 9.85 3.67
N THR A 56 5.41 11.12 3.80
CA THR A 56 5.99 12.09 4.73
C THR A 56 5.56 11.90 6.19
N ARG A 57 4.88 10.79 6.52
CA ARG A 57 4.43 10.42 7.87
C ARG A 57 3.34 11.31 8.47
N PHE A 58 2.39 11.72 7.64
CA PHE A 58 1.19 12.46 8.06
C PHE A 58 -0.08 11.80 7.53
N PHE A 59 -1.16 11.84 8.30
CA PHE A 59 -2.50 11.53 7.84
C PHE A 59 -3.14 12.78 7.22
N LEU A 60 -3.73 12.63 6.03
CA LEU A 60 -4.54 13.69 5.43
C LEU A 60 -5.72 14.03 6.34
N ARG A 61 -5.94 15.32 6.58
CA ARG A 61 -7.06 15.86 7.34
C ARG A 61 -7.69 17.03 6.58
N ILE A 62 -9.01 17.09 6.56
CA ILE A 62 -9.76 18.29 6.16
C ILE A 62 -10.41 18.85 7.42
N ASP A 63 -10.16 20.12 7.71
CA ASP A 63 -10.74 20.78 8.87
C ASP A 63 -12.16 21.32 8.59
N GLY A 64 -12.80 21.91 9.60
CA GLY A 64 -14.14 22.48 9.47
C GLY A 64 -14.21 23.74 8.60
N GLY A 65 -13.08 24.36 8.27
CA GLY A 65 -12.99 25.52 7.37
C GLY A 65 -12.69 25.16 5.92
N GLY A 66 -12.52 23.87 5.60
CA GLY A 66 -12.14 23.41 4.27
C GLY A 66 -10.63 23.50 3.99
N SER A 67 -9.79 23.76 5.00
CA SER A 67 -8.34 23.67 4.87
C SER A 67 -7.91 22.20 4.84
N VAL A 68 -6.92 21.89 4.00
CA VAL A 68 -6.37 20.54 3.85
C VAL A 68 -4.97 20.50 4.43
N GLU A 69 -4.78 19.66 5.45
CA GLU A 69 -3.55 19.60 6.25
C GLU A 69 -3.11 18.16 6.52
N GLY A 70 -1.88 18.01 7.00
CA GLY A 70 -1.36 16.74 7.53
C GLY A 70 -1.39 16.72 9.06
N THR A 71 -1.86 15.62 9.66
CA THR A 71 -1.78 15.40 11.12
C THR A 71 -0.99 14.14 11.45
N ARG A 72 -0.21 14.14 12.53
CA ARG A 72 0.48 12.93 13.02
C ARG A 72 -0.42 12.05 13.88
N TRP A 73 -1.57 12.58 14.31
CA TRP A 73 -2.51 11.93 15.22
C TRP A 73 -3.52 11.09 14.44
N ARG A 74 -3.40 9.77 14.50
CA ARG A 74 -4.24 8.83 13.75
C ARG A 74 -5.70 8.86 14.20
N GLU A 75 -5.97 9.16 15.47
CA GLU A 75 -7.31 9.09 16.05
C GLU A 75 -8.14 10.34 15.76
N ARG A 76 -7.58 11.38 15.11
CA ARG A 76 -8.31 12.63 14.83
C ARG A 76 -9.51 12.37 13.91
N PRO A 77 -10.72 12.83 14.27
CA PRO A 77 -11.94 12.56 13.49
C PRO A 77 -11.86 13.02 12.03
N GLY A 78 -11.26 14.19 11.77
CA GLY A 78 -11.11 14.74 10.41
C GLY A 78 -10.12 13.99 9.51
N SER A 79 -9.46 12.94 10.00
CA SER A 79 -8.53 12.11 9.22
C SER A 79 -9.20 10.92 8.50
N ILE A 80 -10.46 10.64 8.83
CA ILE A 80 -11.24 9.57 8.20
C ILE A 80 -11.88 10.12 6.93
N VAL A 81 -11.60 9.46 5.81
CA VAL A 81 -12.15 9.81 4.51
C VAL A 81 -12.90 8.63 3.89
N GLU A 82 -13.97 8.97 3.19
CA GLU A 82 -14.67 8.10 2.27
C GLU A 82 -13.99 8.21 0.90
N ILE A 83 -13.55 7.07 0.37
CA ILE A 83 -13.04 6.95 -0.99
C ILE A 83 -14.12 6.26 -1.80
N ARG A 84 -14.69 6.99 -2.76
CA ARG A 84 -15.67 6.46 -3.69
C ARG A 84 -15.05 6.37 -5.07
N SER A 85 -15.09 5.20 -5.70
CA SER A 85 -14.72 5.09 -7.11
C SER A 85 -15.84 5.65 -7.99
N VAL A 86 -15.49 6.63 -8.81
CA VAL A 86 -16.42 7.24 -9.77
C VAL A 86 -16.32 6.52 -11.12
N ARG A 87 -15.10 6.10 -11.47
CA ARG A 87 -14.77 5.31 -12.65
C ARG A 87 -13.53 4.47 -12.32
N VAL A 88 -13.25 3.42 -13.08
CA VAL A 88 -11.99 2.67 -12.92
C VAL A 88 -10.79 3.63 -12.94
N GLY A 89 -9.99 3.60 -11.87
CA GLY A 89 -8.80 4.44 -11.69
C GLY A 89 -9.07 5.87 -11.20
N ILE A 90 -10.34 6.28 -11.02
CA ILE A 90 -10.72 7.63 -10.60
C ILE A 90 -11.56 7.55 -9.33
N VAL A 91 -11.19 8.36 -8.34
CA VAL A 91 -11.86 8.40 -7.04
C VAL A 91 -12.26 9.81 -6.66
N ALA A 92 -13.41 9.93 -5.98
CA ALA A 92 -13.75 11.07 -5.16
C ALA A 92 -13.38 10.76 -3.70
N ILE A 93 -12.78 11.73 -3.02
CA ILE A 93 -12.35 11.58 -1.63
C ILE A 93 -13.12 12.62 -0.81
N ARG A 94 -13.91 12.16 0.15
CA ARG A 94 -14.75 13.00 1.00
C ARG A 94 -14.34 12.83 2.47
N ALA A 95 -14.16 13.92 3.20
CA ALA A 95 -13.97 13.85 4.65
C ALA A 95 -15.28 13.44 5.33
N VAL A 96 -15.28 12.35 6.10
CA VAL A 96 -16.50 11.82 6.72
C VAL A 96 -17.06 12.78 7.76
N HIS A 97 -16.17 13.46 8.50
CA HIS A 97 -16.57 14.34 9.60
C HIS A 97 -17.12 15.70 9.13
N THR A 98 -16.56 16.28 8.07
CA THR A 98 -16.91 17.64 7.61
C THR A 98 -17.77 17.62 6.36
N GLY A 99 -17.82 16.51 5.64
CA GLY A 99 -18.56 16.37 4.40
C GLY A 99 -17.88 16.97 3.17
N PHE A 100 -16.78 17.69 3.34
CA PHE A 100 -16.02 18.32 2.25
C PHE A 100 -15.37 17.29 1.33
N TYR A 101 -15.35 17.59 0.03
CA TYR A 101 -14.59 16.86 -0.97
C TYR A 101 -13.18 17.43 -1.12
N LEU A 102 -12.19 16.55 -1.19
CA LEU A 102 -10.82 16.95 -1.49
C LEU A 102 -10.73 17.39 -2.96
N ALA A 103 -10.36 18.65 -3.16
CA ALA A 103 -10.16 19.25 -4.47
C ALA A 103 -8.79 19.93 -4.55
N MET A 104 -8.34 20.18 -5.79
CA MET A 104 -7.13 20.92 -6.09
C MET A 104 -7.46 22.01 -7.11
N ASN A 105 -7.02 23.23 -6.87
CA ASN A 105 -7.23 24.33 -7.80
C ASN A 105 -6.16 24.34 -8.91
N LYS A 106 -6.32 25.23 -9.90
CA LYS A 106 -5.39 25.35 -11.04
C LYS A 106 -3.96 25.75 -10.62
N GLN A 107 -3.80 26.32 -9.44
CA GLN A 107 -2.52 26.71 -8.83
C GLN A 107 -1.87 25.56 -8.04
N GLY A 108 -2.50 24.38 -7.97
CA GLY A 108 -1.98 23.23 -7.24
C GLY A 108 -2.26 23.25 -5.73
N ARG A 109 -3.09 24.19 -5.24
CA ARG A 109 -3.46 24.25 -3.82
C ARG A 109 -4.64 23.33 -3.53
N LEU A 110 -4.48 22.49 -2.52
CA LEU A 110 -5.54 21.61 -2.01
C LEU A 110 -6.54 22.41 -1.16
N TYR A 111 -7.82 22.06 -1.28
CA TYR A 111 -8.90 22.64 -0.50
C TYR A 111 -10.07 21.64 -0.37
N GLY A 112 -10.95 21.88 0.60
CA GLY A 112 -12.24 21.21 0.75
C GLY A 112 -13.35 21.99 0.04
N SER A 113 -14.18 21.29 -0.76
CA SER A 113 -15.35 21.84 -1.45
C SER A 113 -16.65 21.20 -1.01
#